data_AF-A0A1I3N474-F1
#
_entry.id   AF-A0A1I3N474-F1
#
_cell.length_a   1.000
_cell.length_b   1.000
_cell.length_c   1.000
_cell.angle_alpha   90.00
_cell.angle_beta   90.00
_cell.angle_gamma   90.00
#
_symmetry.space_group_name_H-M   'P 1'
#
loop_
_entity.id
_entity.type
_entity.pdbx_description
1 polymer ?
#
loop_
_entity_poly.entity_id
_entity_poly.type
_entity_poly.pdbx_seq_one_letter_code
_entity_poly.pdbx_strand_id
1 'polypeptide(L)'
;MPFANNSNNSNNSNNSNNSNNSNNSNNSNNSNNSNNSNNSNNSNNSGGELGHAGQGTSTQLSIALDNTAVSLSLPLDPVSLADVPRISAETKLRRLNGRHLRALLVSELSAGLDMVERDGAAVLTEDGTDRVSLVSPFANGTDPAVQLRQVHDAKWIRGDRMAEILEQQTDQLSFLALAYPIGTGTHPWLMTLLDAVHGAIQGLEIKAKFILSVPRPADLSPVINPIIQTPAHSATPSGHATESFGLAMAMESLIFGGPNQELRAIAARIADNRVIAGVHYPADGVEGRKLAEALAPIFAARMGLSHPASGSVGSLADDRRLARTQTPPTGTGPLHTAVRLALAEIGQAADA
;
A
#
# COMPACT_ATOMS: atom_id res chain seq x y z
N MET A 1 89.94 32.02 0.85
CA MET A 1 89.86 32.74 2.14
C MET A 1 88.52 33.45 2.18
N PRO A 2 87.71 33.36 3.24
CA PRO A 2 87.49 32.27 4.21
C PRO A 2 85.95 32.04 4.42
N PHE A 3 85.34 30.92 4.82
CA PHE A 3 85.23 30.15 6.08
C PHE A 3 83.96 29.28 5.81
N ALA A 4 83.95 27.94 5.82
CA ALA A 4 84.05 26.97 6.92
C ALA A 4 82.74 26.69 7.70
N ASN A 5 82.44 25.38 7.76
CA ASN A 5 81.64 24.58 8.71
C ASN A 5 80.10 24.54 8.60
N ASN A 6 79.45 23.40 8.30
CA ASN A 6 79.50 22.01 8.83
C ASN A 6 78.46 21.79 9.94
N SER A 7 77.48 20.92 9.70
CA SER A 7 77.10 19.87 10.67
C SER A 7 76.06 18.89 10.12
N ASN A 8 76.46 17.63 10.20
CA ASN A 8 75.67 16.43 10.01
C ASN A 8 74.95 16.07 11.33
N ASN A 9 73.79 15.41 11.21
CA ASN A 9 73.34 14.28 12.05
C ASN A 9 72.95 14.52 13.53
N SER A 10 71.70 14.23 13.91
CA SER A 10 71.34 13.28 15.00
C SER A 10 69.84 13.23 15.32
N ASN A 11 69.26 12.06 15.03
CA ASN A 11 68.40 11.22 15.88
C ASN A 11 67.86 11.75 17.24
N ASN A 12 66.53 11.59 17.35
CA ASN A 12 65.81 10.77 18.36
C ASN A 12 65.34 11.42 19.67
N SER A 13 64.14 10.92 20.07
CA SER A 13 63.53 10.87 21.40
C SER A 13 62.72 12.09 21.84
N ASN A 14 61.58 12.00 22.52
CA ASN A 14 60.56 10.96 22.76
C ASN A 14 59.55 11.62 23.73
N ASN A 15 58.30 11.16 23.70
CA ASN A 15 57.35 11.14 24.83
C ASN A 15 56.84 12.50 25.39
N SER A 16 55.55 12.69 25.65
CA SER A 16 54.70 11.77 26.42
C SER A 16 53.25 12.27 26.55
N ASN A 17 52.38 11.32 26.91
CA ASN A 17 51.02 11.40 27.47
C ASN A 17 49.88 11.22 26.47
N ASN A 18 49.33 10.01 26.25
CA ASN A 18 48.75 8.97 27.15
C ASN A 18 47.34 9.31 27.66
N SER A 19 46.33 8.65 27.07
CA SER A 19 45.15 7.99 27.70
C SER A 19 44.07 7.77 26.62
N ASN A 20 43.85 6.53 26.16
CA ASN A 20 42.83 5.61 26.68
C ASN A 20 41.52 6.32 27.06
N ASN A 21 40.44 6.17 26.28
CA ASN A 21 39.40 5.17 26.56
C ASN A 21 38.29 5.18 25.50
N SER A 22 37.77 3.97 25.31
CA SER A 22 36.57 3.51 24.60
C SER A 22 35.27 4.33 24.75
N ASN A 23 34.35 4.03 23.82
CA ASN A 23 32.88 4.24 23.83
C ASN A 23 32.35 5.61 23.40
N ASN A 24 31.82 5.70 22.17
CA ASN A 24 30.37 5.70 21.89
C ASN A 24 30.16 5.86 20.37
N SER A 25 29.87 4.81 19.62
CA SER A 25 28.53 4.59 19.03
C SER A 25 27.76 5.87 18.73
N ASN A 26 27.74 6.30 17.46
CA ASN A 26 26.60 6.89 16.74
C ASN A 26 27.04 7.56 15.42
N ASN A 27 27.26 6.76 14.36
CA ASN A 27 26.67 7.13 13.07
C ASN A 27 26.36 5.91 12.18
N SER A 28 26.02 4.81 12.84
CA SER A 28 25.13 3.77 12.32
C SER A 28 23.73 4.09 12.85
N ASN A 29 23.08 5.10 12.26
CA ASN A 29 21.64 5.31 12.30
C ASN A 29 21.23 5.57 10.83
N ASN A 30 20.87 4.53 10.09
CA ASN A 30 19.53 3.94 10.10
C ASN A 30 18.50 4.86 9.40
N SER A 31 18.04 4.36 8.25
CA SER A 31 16.64 4.34 7.78
C SER A 31 15.94 5.62 7.30
N ASN A 32 15.29 5.46 6.13
CA ASN A 32 14.10 6.15 5.58
C ASN A 32 14.38 7.05 4.36
N ASN A 33 13.76 6.90 3.19
CA ASN A 33 12.62 6.06 2.82
C ASN A 33 12.61 5.89 1.28
N SER A 34 12.63 4.64 0.82
CA SER A 34 12.11 4.25 -0.47
C SER A 34 10.61 4.56 -0.50
N ASN A 35 10.24 5.73 -1.01
CA ASN A 35 8.84 6.13 -1.19
C ASN A 35 8.20 5.38 -2.36
N ASN A 36 8.02 4.06 -2.21
CA ASN A 36 6.88 3.29 -2.71
C ASN A 36 6.86 1.84 -2.14
N SER A 37 6.98 1.69 -0.81
CA SER A 37 6.98 0.34 -0.17
C SER A 37 6.07 0.23 1.06
N ASN A 38 5.33 1.28 1.40
CA ASN A 38 4.59 1.32 2.65
C ASN A 38 3.07 1.21 2.42
N ASN A 39 2.67 0.04 1.93
CA ASN A 39 1.60 -0.74 2.57
C ASN A 39 1.98 -2.24 2.63
N SER A 40 3.25 -2.57 2.43
CA SER A 40 3.77 -3.96 2.40
C SER A 40 4.81 -4.25 3.49
N ASN A 41 5.07 -3.29 4.40
CA ASN A 41 6.14 -3.39 5.38
C ASN A 41 5.71 -3.71 6.82
N ASN A 42 4.46 -4.13 7.05
CA ASN A 42 4.11 -4.89 8.26
C ASN A 42 3.85 -6.39 8.00
N SER A 43 3.98 -6.84 6.74
CA SER A 43 3.90 -8.26 6.38
C SER A 43 5.25 -8.87 5.98
N ASN A 44 6.32 -8.07 5.91
CA ASN A 44 7.66 -8.53 5.52
C ASN A 44 8.59 -8.86 6.69
N ASN A 45 8.03 -9.16 7.87
CA ASN A 45 8.83 -9.83 8.88
C ASN A 45 8.94 -11.31 8.49
N SER A 46 9.98 -11.67 7.74
CA SER A 46 10.36 -13.08 7.52
C SER A 46 10.58 -13.82 8.83
N GLY A 47 10.81 -13.11 9.95
CA GLY A 47 10.84 -13.66 11.29
C GLY A 47 9.47 -14.11 11.85
N GLY A 48 8.36 -13.58 11.33
CA GLY A 48 7.00 -13.98 11.74
C GLY A 48 6.51 -15.23 11.01
N GLU A 49 6.83 -15.38 9.73
CA GLU A 49 6.36 -16.53 8.94
C GLU A 49 7.03 -17.85 9.32
N LEU A 50 8.28 -17.80 9.76
CA LEU A 50 9.02 -18.98 10.20
C LEU A 50 8.96 -19.17 11.73
N GLY A 51 8.28 -18.28 12.45
CA GLY A 51 8.20 -18.30 13.91
C GLY A 51 7.66 -19.62 14.46
N HIS A 52 8.17 -20.03 15.61
CA HIS A 52 7.58 -21.12 16.38
C HIS A 52 6.42 -20.61 17.23
N ALA A 53 5.64 -21.53 17.80
CA ALA A 53 4.39 -21.22 18.51
C ALA A 53 4.51 -20.15 19.63
N GLY A 54 5.68 -19.97 20.23
CA GLY A 54 5.88 -18.99 21.32
C GLY A 54 6.92 -17.90 21.06
N GLN A 55 7.74 -18.00 20.02
CA GLN A 55 8.79 -17.03 19.72
C GLN A 55 9.30 -17.16 18.28
N GLY A 56 10.03 -16.14 17.82
CA GLY A 56 10.74 -16.19 16.54
C GLY A 56 11.75 -17.33 16.47
N THR A 57 12.21 -17.64 15.26
CA THR A 57 13.23 -18.68 15.03
C THR A 57 14.56 -18.30 15.67
N SER A 58 15.22 -19.27 16.31
CA SER A 58 16.62 -19.15 16.72
C SER A 58 17.30 -20.51 16.67
N THR A 59 18.61 -20.53 16.39
CA THR A 59 19.39 -21.77 16.38
C THR A 59 19.30 -22.52 17.71
N GLN A 60 19.32 -21.79 18.83
CA GLN A 60 19.19 -22.38 20.16
C GLN A 60 17.85 -23.10 20.35
N LEU A 61 16.75 -22.47 19.91
CA LEU A 61 15.43 -23.08 19.94
C LEU A 61 15.39 -24.31 19.03
N SER A 62 15.91 -24.23 17.81
CA SER A 62 15.95 -25.37 16.89
C SER A 62 16.67 -26.58 17.50
N ILE A 63 17.83 -26.37 18.15
CA ILE A 63 18.58 -27.43 18.84
C ILE A 63 17.77 -28.00 20.02
N ALA A 64 17.13 -27.14 20.82
CA ALA A 64 16.34 -27.59 21.95
C ALA A 64 15.11 -28.42 21.52
N LEU A 65 14.44 -28.01 20.44
CA LEU A 65 13.33 -28.75 19.84
C LEU A 65 13.79 -30.10 19.29
N ASP A 66 14.93 -30.14 18.60
CA ASP A 66 15.50 -31.39 18.05
C ASP A 66 15.86 -32.39 19.15
N ASN A 67 16.59 -31.94 20.18
CA ASN A 67 16.92 -32.78 21.34
C ASN A 67 15.66 -33.35 22.01
N THR A 68 14.62 -32.52 22.15
CA THR A 68 13.33 -32.95 22.70
C THR A 68 12.67 -33.99 21.78
N ALA A 69 12.62 -33.73 20.47
CA ALA A 69 12.01 -34.62 19.48
C ALA A 69 12.70 -35.99 19.46
N VAL A 70 14.03 -36.03 19.50
CA VAL A 70 14.81 -37.27 19.59
C VAL A 70 14.50 -38.03 20.89
N SER A 71 14.35 -37.33 22.01
CA SER A 71 14.05 -37.95 23.31
C SER A 71 12.69 -38.65 23.36
N LEU A 72 11.71 -38.17 22.58
CA LEU A 72 10.34 -38.71 22.60
C LEU A 72 10.26 -40.16 22.09
N SER A 73 11.17 -40.59 21.21
CA SER A 73 11.28 -41.98 20.73
C SER A 73 9.94 -42.62 20.31
N LEU A 74 9.02 -41.83 19.76
CA LEU A 74 7.69 -42.30 19.36
C LEU A 74 7.77 -43.14 18.08
N PRO A 75 7.04 -44.26 17.97
CA PRO A 75 6.96 -45.03 16.73
C PRO A 75 6.25 -44.21 15.64
N LEU A 76 6.69 -44.38 14.39
CA LEU A 76 5.99 -43.83 13.23
C LEU A 76 4.90 -44.82 12.81
N ASP A 77 3.65 -44.49 13.12
CA ASP A 77 2.50 -45.27 12.66
C ASP A 77 2.30 -45.12 11.14
N PRO A 78 1.89 -46.18 10.43
CA PRO A 78 1.57 -46.09 9.01
C PRO A 78 0.35 -45.18 8.81
N VAL A 79 0.51 -44.14 7.99
CA VAL A 79 -0.56 -43.18 7.67
C VAL A 79 -1.31 -43.64 6.41
N SER A 80 -2.64 -43.74 6.50
CA SER A 80 -3.48 -43.95 5.32
C SER A 80 -3.86 -42.62 4.68
N LEU A 81 -4.00 -42.58 3.36
CA LEU A 81 -4.60 -41.44 2.66
C LEU A 81 -6.03 -41.14 3.14
N ALA A 82 -6.73 -42.16 3.67
CA ALA A 82 -8.05 -41.99 4.26
C ALA A 82 -8.04 -41.13 5.54
N ASP A 83 -6.90 -41.09 6.25
CA ASP A 83 -6.75 -40.37 7.52
C ASP A 83 -6.38 -38.89 7.32
N VAL A 84 -6.03 -38.49 6.09
CA VAL A 84 -5.69 -37.10 5.77
C VAL A 84 -6.96 -36.23 5.87
N PRO A 85 -7.03 -35.26 6.81
CA PRO A 85 -8.25 -34.51 7.02
C PRO A 85 -8.64 -33.68 5.80
N ARG A 86 -9.89 -33.83 5.36
CA ARG A 86 -10.50 -32.90 4.39
C ARG A 86 -10.91 -31.64 5.12
N ILE A 87 -10.26 -30.54 4.80
CA ILE A 87 -10.49 -29.25 5.46
C ILE A 87 -11.40 -28.33 4.63
N SER A 88 -12.16 -27.47 5.32
CA SER A 88 -13.05 -26.49 4.70
C SER A 88 -12.28 -25.41 3.93
N ALA A 89 -12.97 -24.66 3.06
CA ALA A 89 -12.37 -23.54 2.33
C ALA A 89 -11.81 -22.46 3.29
N GLU A 90 -12.52 -22.17 4.38
CA GLU A 90 -12.06 -21.27 5.43
C GLU A 90 -10.76 -21.76 6.06
N THR A 91 -10.67 -23.04 6.43
CA THR A 91 -9.44 -23.60 7.01
C THR A 91 -8.29 -23.57 5.99
N LYS A 92 -8.56 -23.75 4.69
CA LYS A 92 -7.52 -23.61 3.66
C LYS A 92 -6.97 -22.18 3.61
N LEU A 93 -7.83 -21.16 3.68
CA LEU A 93 -7.39 -19.77 3.70
C LEU A 93 -6.62 -19.41 4.97
N ARG A 94 -7.10 -19.84 6.15
CA ARG A 94 -6.44 -19.60 7.44
C ARG A 94 -5.03 -20.19 7.53
N ARG A 95 -4.70 -21.19 6.70
CA ARG A 95 -3.37 -21.80 6.64
C ARG A 95 -2.37 -21.00 5.81
N LEU A 96 -2.84 -20.07 4.97
CA LEU A 96 -1.96 -19.24 4.16
C LEU A 96 -1.32 -18.16 5.04
N ASN A 97 -0.03 -17.92 4.87
CA ASN A 97 0.59 -16.71 5.40
C ASN A 97 0.00 -15.47 4.70
N GLY A 98 0.18 -14.30 5.30
CA GLY A 98 -0.39 -13.04 4.80
C GLY A 98 0.00 -12.74 3.34
N ARG A 99 1.25 -13.03 2.96
CA ARG A 99 1.74 -12.80 1.60
C ARG A 99 1.01 -13.66 0.56
N HIS A 100 0.89 -14.96 0.80
CA HIS A 100 0.21 -15.89 -0.11
C HIS A 100 -1.30 -15.62 -0.15
N LEU A 101 -1.90 -15.30 0.99
CA LEU A 101 -3.30 -14.91 1.06
C LEU A 101 -3.57 -13.65 0.24
N ARG A 102 -2.75 -12.60 0.43
CA ARG A 102 -2.81 -11.37 -0.37
C ARG A 102 -2.66 -11.65 -1.86
N ALA A 103 -1.64 -12.41 -2.25
CA ALA A 103 -1.40 -12.73 -3.66
C ALA A 103 -2.57 -13.48 -4.30
N LEU A 104 -3.17 -14.44 -3.58
CA LEU A 104 -4.36 -15.17 -4.04
C LEU A 104 -5.54 -14.22 -4.25
N LEU A 105 -5.83 -13.35 -3.28
CA LEU A 105 -6.97 -12.43 -3.35
C LEU A 105 -6.76 -11.34 -4.42
N VAL A 106 -5.55 -10.82 -4.58
CA VAL A 106 -5.19 -9.90 -5.68
C VAL A 106 -5.41 -10.59 -7.03
N SER A 107 -5.02 -11.86 -7.17
CA SER A 107 -5.23 -12.61 -8.42
C SER A 107 -6.72 -12.75 -8.76
N GLU A 108 -7.57 -13.03 -7.77
CA GLU A 108 -9.02 -13.12 -7.97
C GLU A 108 -9.63 -11.76 -8.32
N LEU A 109 -9.20 -10.70 -7.63
CA LEU A 109 -9.66 -9.33 -7.88
C LEU A 109 -9.19 -8.78 -9.23
N SER A 110 -8.04 -9.19 -9.73
CA SER A 110 -7.45 -8.69 -10.99
C SER A 110 -7.68 -9.58 -12.20
N ALA A 111 -8.33 -10.74 -12.06
CA ALA A 111 -8.57 -11.68 -13.16
C ALA A 111 -9.22 -11.01 -14.38
N GLY A 112 -8.64 -11.16 -15.58
CA GLY A 112 -9.18 -10.55 -16.81
C GLY A 112 -9.04 -9.02 -16.90
N LEU A 113 -8.47 -8.34 -15.89
CA LEU A 113 -8.18 -6.92 -15.97
C LEU A 113 -6.79 -6.68 -16.54
N ASP A 114 -6.71 -5.71 -17.44
CA ASP A 114 -5.44 -5.25 -17.98
C ASP A 114 -5.47 -3.75 -18.30
N MET A 115 -4.30 -3.18 -18.53
CA MET A 115 -4.13 -1.80 -18.98
C MET A 115 -3.37 -1.83 -20.29
N VAL A 116 -4.02 -1.37 -21.36
CA VAL A 116 -3.49 -1.42 -22.73
C VAL A 116 -3.35 -0.02 -23.30
N GLU A 117 -2.37 0.18 -24.17
CA GLU A 117 -2.20 1.43 -24.88
C GLU A 117 -3.14 1.50 -26.09
N ARG A 118 -3.87 2.61 -26.22
CA ARG A 118 -4.72 2.93 -27.39
C ARG A 118 -4.61 4.42 -27.68
N ASP A 119 -4.14 4.78 -28.87
CA ASP A 119 -4.04 6.18 -29.35
C ASP A 119 -3.35 7.13 -28.34
N GLY A 120 -2.30 6.67 -27.66
CA GLY A 120 -1.57 7.45 -26.64
C GLY A 120 -2.28 7.60 -25.29
N ALA A 121 -3.39 6.88 -25.08
CA ALA A 121 -4.09 6.76 -23.81
C ALA A 121 -3.85 5.38 -23.18
N ALA A 122 -3.93 5.31 -21.85
CA ALA A 122 -3.92 4.06 -21.11
C ALA A 122 -5.36 3.62 -20.85
N VAL A 123 -5.78 2.51 -21.44
CA VAL A 123 -7.16 2.02 -21.39
C VAL A 123 -7.24 0.79 -20.49
N LEU A 124 -8.05 0.89 -19.43
CA LEU A 124 -8.44 -0.25 -18.62
C LEU A 124 -9.36 -1.14 -19.44
N THR A 125 -9.05 -2.43 -19.51
CA THR A 125 -9.89 -3.44 -20.14
C THR A 125 -10.30 -4.52 -19.16
N GLU A 126 -11.51 -5.06 -19.32
CA GLU A 126 -12.00 -6.26 -18.64
C GLU A 126 -12.35 -7.30 -19.70
N ASP A 127 -11.62 -8.41 -19.72
CA ASP A 127 -11.76 -9.49 -20.71
C ASP A 127 -11.71 -8.96 -22.15
N GLY A 128 -10.81 -8.00 -22.39
CA GLY A 128 -10.63 -7.33 -23.68
C GLY A 128 -11.65 -6.23 -24.01
N THR A 129 -12.66 -6.01 -23.15
CA THR A 129 -13.63 -4.91 -23.31
C THR A 129 -13.12 -3.64 -22.65
N ASP A 130 -13.04 -2.55 -23.39
CA ASP A 130 -12.62 -1.24 -22.89
C ASP A 130 -13.60 -0.73 -21.80
N ARG A 131 -13.06 -0.31 -20.65
CA ARG A 131 -13.83 0.16 -19.49
C ARG A 131 -13.67 1.65 -19.26
N VAL A 132 -12.42 2.13 -19.22
CA VAL A 132 -12.11 3.55 -19.07
C VAL A 132 -10.78 3.88 -19.72
N SER A 133 -10.69 5.05 -20.35
CA SER A 133 -9.46 5.58 -20.94
C SER A 133 -8.89 6.67 -20.04
N LEU A 134 -7.61 6.57 -19.71
CA LEU A 134 -6.84 7.56 -18.97
C LEU A 134 -5.92 8.29 -19.93
N VAL A 135 -5.83 9.60 -19.76
CA VAL A 135 -5.07 10.47 -20.68
C VAL A 135 -4.06 11.31 -19.93
N SER A 136 -3.03 11.74 -20.65
CA SER A 136 -2.08 12.72 -20.13
C SER A 136 -2.79 14.04 -19.79
N PRO A 137 -2.38 14.74 -18.71
CA PRO A 137 -2.85 16.09 -18.37
C PRO A 137 -2.56 17.13 -19.46
N PHE A 138 -1.70 16.80 -20.42
CA PHE A 138 -1.32 17.65 -21.56
C PHE A 138 -1.95 17.19 -22.88
N ALA A 139 -2.84 16.19 -22.84
CA ALA A 139 -3.58 15.78 -24.01
C ALA A 139 -4.41 16.95 -24.59
N ASN A 140 -4.69 16.87 -25.89
CA ASN A 140 -5.54 17.82 -26.63
C ASN A 140 -5.06 19.29 -26.58
N GLY A 141 -3.75 19.52 -26.43
CA GLY A 141 -3.17 20.87 -26.46
C GLY A 141 -3.34 21.67 -25.16
N THR A 142 -3.63 21.00 -24.04
CA THR A 142 -3.69 21.64 -22.73
C THR A 142 -2.32 22.19 -22.34
N ASP A 143 -2.22 23.50 -22.13
CA ASP A 143 -0.96 24.18 -21.77
C ASP A 143 -0.45 23.72 -20.38
N PRO A 144 0.73 23.08 -20.29
CA PRO A 144 1.33 22.67 -19.03
C PRO A 144 1.47 23.80 -18.01
N ALA A 145 1.63 25.05 -18.47
CA ALA A 145 1.79 26.20 -17.59
C ALA A 145 0.56 26.45 -16.69
N VAL A 146 -0.64 26.06 -17.13
CA VAL A 146 -1.87 26.18 -16.32
C VAL A 146 -1.77 25.30 -15.08
N GLN A 147 -1.41 24.02 -15.26
CA GLN A 147 -1.33 23.08 -14.14
C GLN A 147 -0.10 23.37 -13.27
N LEU A 148 1.03 23.76 -13.87
CA LEU A 148 2.22 24.16 -13.11
C LEU A 148 1.96 25.36 -12.18
N ARG A 149 1.18 26.36 -12.63
CA ARG A 149 0.76 27.48 -11.76
C ARG A 149 -0.04 26.99 -10.55
N GLN A 150 -0.98 26.07 -10.75
CA GLN A 150 -1.76 25.52 -9.64
C GLN A 150 -0.88 24.78 -8.61
N VAL A 151 0.10 24.00 -9.07
CA VAL A 151 1.06 23.32 -8.18
C VAL A 151 1.95 24.34 -7.45
N HIS A 152 2.42 25.38 -8.15
CA HIS A 152 3.21 26.45 -7.57
C HIS A 152 2.43 27.22 -6.49
N ASP A 153 1.18 27.58 -6.76
CA ASP A 153 0.37 28.38 -5.85
C ASP A 153 -0.06 27.56 -4.62
N ALA A 154 -0.21 26.25 -4.76
CA ALA A 154 -0.48 25.33 -3.64
C ALA A 154 0.64 25.27 -2.59
N LYS A 155 1.84 25.81 -2.88
CA LYS A 155 2.94 25.89 -1.91
C LYS A 155 2.57 26.61 -0.62
N TRP A 156 1.72 27.62 -0.70
CA TRP A 156 1.39 28.49 0.43
C TRP A 156 0.62 27.78 1.54
N ILE A 157 0.01 26.62 1.27
CA ILE A 157 -0.73 25.82 2.26
C ILE A 157 0.07 24.61 2.79
N ARG A 158 1.34 24.46 2.42
CA ARG A 158 2.19 23.34 2.86
C ARG A 158 2.33 23.27 4.38
N GLY A 159 2.38 24.42 5.06
CA GLY A 159 2.50 24.48 6.53
C GLY A 159 1.39 23.69 7.22
N ASP A 160 0.14 23.86 6.76
CA ASP A 160 -1.03 23.21 7.36
C ASP A 160 -1.15 21.73 6.98
N ARG A 161 -0.54 21.32 5.86
CA ARG A 161 -0.67 19.96 5.32
C ARG A 161 0.54 19.08 5.52
N MET A 162 1.65 19.61 6.04
CA MET A 162 2.93 18.89 6.12
C MET A 162 2.82 17.55 6.84
N ALA A 163 2.18 17.52 8.01
CA ALA A 163 2.05 16.29 8.79
C ALA A 163 1.25 15.21 8.03
N GLU A 164 0.12 15.60 7.43
CA GLU A 164 -0.67 14.71 6.58
C GLU A 164 0.15 14.23 5.37
N ILE A 165 0.88 15.14 4.73
CA ILE A 165 1.67 14.83 3.53
C ILE A 165 2.70 13.74 3.81
N LEU A 166 3.41 13.86 4.94
CA LEU A 166 4.48 12.95 5.33
C LEU A 166 3.93 11.56 5.67
N GLU A 167 2.88 11.48 6.48
CA GLU A 167 2.30 10.21 6.91
C GLU A 167 1.62 9.46 5.75
N GLN A 168 0.90 10.19 4.89
CA GLN A 168 0.21 9.60 3.74
C GLN A 168 1.15 8.97 2.71
N GLN A 169 2.46 9.22 2.76
CA GLN A 169 3.44 8.49 1.93
C GLN A 169 3.41 6.97 2.23
N THR A 170 3.00 6.62 3.44
CA THR A 170 3.18 5.28 4.01
C THR A 170 1.93 4.72 4.67
N ASP A 171 0.92 5.55 4.92
CA ASP A 171 -0.34 5.10 5.49
C ASP A 171 -1.49 5.99 5.00
N GLN A 172 -2.29 5.45 4.09
CA GLN A 172 -3.54 6.08 3.64
C GLN A 172 -4.75 5.49 4.36
N LEU A 173 -4.65 4.24 4.82
CA LEU A 173 -5.76 3.48 5.35
C LEU A 173 -6.16 3.96 6.75
N SER A 174 -5.19 4.37 7.58
CA SER A 174 -5.51 4.95 8.89
C SER A 174 -6.29 6.26 8.80
N PHE A 175 -6.10 7.04 7.73
CA PHE A 175 -6.93 8.23 7.48
C PHE A 175 -8.36 7.83 7.12
N LEU A 176 -8.53 6.82 6.24
CA LEU A 176 -9.87 6.32 5.87
C LEU A 176 -10.58 5.64 7.05
N ALA A 177 -9.83 5.02 7.96
CA ALA A 177 -10.34 4.40 9.19
C ALA A 177 -10.95 5.41 10.19
N LEU A 178 -10.80 6.72 9.97
CA LEU A 178 -11.54 7.74 10.71
C LEU A 178 -13.06 7.58 10.53
N ALA A 179 -13.50 7.15 9.35
CA ALA A 179 -14.92 6.93 9.06
C ALA A 179 -15.49 5.67 9.75
N TYR A 180 -14.66 4.64 9.95
CA TYR A 180 -15.04 3.41 10.66
C TYR A 180 -13.80 2.78 11.33
N PRO A 181 -13.76 2.68 12.67
CA PRO A 181 -12.59 2.16 13.38
C PRO A 181 -12.27 0.71 13.02
N ILE A 182 -11.19 0.49 12.29
CA ILE A 182 -10.67 -0.82 11.89
C ILE A 182 -9.23 -1.00 12.36
N GLY A 183 -8.79 -2.25 12.47
CA GLY A 183 -7.41 -2.57 12.84
C GLY A 183 -7.10 -4.03 12.66
N THR A 184 -5.82 -4.37 12.58
CA THR A 184 -5.35 -5.74 12.32
C THR A 184 -5.70 -6.73 13.43
N GLY A 185 -5.86 -6.25 14.67
CA GLY A 185 -6.29 -7.09 15.80
C GLY A 185 -7.80 -7.29 15.91
N THR A 186 -8.60 -6.36 15.37
CA THR A 186 -10.07 -6.38 15.50
C THR A 186 -10.77 -6.85 14.23
N HIS A 187 -10.22 -6.53 13.06
CA HIS A 187 -10.79 -6.85 11.74
C HIS A 187 -9.72 -7.42 10.77
N PRO A 188 -9.00 -8.50 11.13
CA PRO A 188 -7.91 -9.02 10.30
C PRO A 188 -8.32 -9.39 8.87
N TRP A 189 -9.53 -9.94 8.65
CA TRP A 189 -10.01 -10.28 7.32
C TRP A 189 -10.39 -9.06 6.49
N LEU A 190 -11.03 -8.06 7.11
CA LEU A 190 -11.32 -6.80 6.44
C LEU A 190 -10.03 -6.09 6.01
N MET A 191 -9.03 -6.02 6.90
CA MET A 191 -7.72 -5.44 6.59
C MET A 191 -7.03 -6.19 5.45
N THR A 192 -7.11 -7.53 5.45
CA THR A 192 -6.55 -8.37 4.39
C THR A 192 -7.22 -8.10 3.03
N LEU A 193 -8.54 -7.93 3.00
CA LEU A 193 -9.27 -7.59 1.77
C LEU A 193 -8.90 -6.20 1.26
N LEU A 194 -8.81 -5.20 2.15
CA LEU A 194 -8.43 -3.84 1.77
C LEU A 194 -7.00 -3.79 1.21
N ASP A 195 -6.07 -4.55 1.80
CA ASP A 195 -4.72 -4.71 1.24
C ASP A 195 -4.73 -5.42 -0.13
N ALA A 196 -5.56 -6.44 -0.31
CA ALA A 196 -5.72 -7.09 -1.62
C ALA A 196 -6.32 -6.15 -2.69
N VAL A 197 -7.32 -5.32 -2.33
CA VAL A 197 -7.86 -4.28 -3.21
C VAL A 197 -6.78 -3.26 -3.57
N HIS A 198 -6.03 -2.77 -2.59
CA HIS A 198 -4.91 -1.86 -2.82
C HIS A 198 -3.87 -2.46 -3.78
N GLY A 199 -3.49 -3.73 -3.57
CA GLY A 199 -2.56 -4.45 -4.44
C GLY A 199 -3.06 -4.64 -5.88
N ALA A 200 -4.36 -4.91 -6.06
CA ALA A 200 -4.97 -5.03 -7.37
C ALA A 200 -4.98 -3.69 -8.13
N ILE A 201 -5.31 -2.58 -7.45
CA ILE A 201 -5.26 -1.22 -7.99
C ILE A 201 -3.83 -0.87 -8.43
N GLN A 202 -2.86 -1.07 -7.55
CA GLN A 202 -1.47 -0.72 -7.78
C GLN A 202 -0.91 -1.43 -9.03
N GLY A 203 -1.25 -2.71 -9.24
CA GLY A 203 -0.81 -3.45 -10.42
C GLY A 203 -1.28 -2.83 -11.74
N LEU A 204 -2.49 -2.27 -11.78
CA LEU A 204 -3.06 -1.60 -12.96
C LEU A 204 -2.53 -0.17 -13.12
N GLU A 205 -2.39 0.54 -12.00
CA GLU A 205 -1.85 1.90 -11.97
C GLU A 205 -0.41 1.96 -12.50
N ILE A 206 0.46 1.01 -12.10
CA ILE A 206 1.84 0.93 -12.59
C ILE A 206 1.89 0.80 -14.11
N LYS A 207 1.01 -0.02 -14.69
CA LYS A 207 0.91 -0.17 -16.15
C LYS A 207 0.43 1.11 -16.82
N ALA A 208 -0.58 1.78 -16.24
CA ALA A 208 -1.06 3.07 -16.76
C ALA A 208 0.03 4.13 -16.75
N LYS A 209 0.81 4.20 -15.66
CA LYS A 209 1.97 5.08 -15.53
C LYS A 209 3.03 4.81 -16.57
N PHE A 210 3.32 3.54 -16.83
CA PHE A 210 4.28 3.14 -17.86
C PHE A 210 3.83 3.62 -19.26
N ILE A 211 2.56 3.41 -19.60
CA ILE A 211 1.99 3.83 -20.89
C ILE A 211 1.99 5.35 -21.03
N LEU A 212 1.51 6.08 -20.02
CA LEU A 212 1.34 7.54 -20.12
C LEU A 212 2.65 8.33 -19.99
N SER A 213 3.62 7.84 -19.21
CA SER A 213 4.99 8.40 -19.10
C SER A 213 5.07 9.92 -18.95
N VAL A 214 4.18 10.51 -18.13
CA VAL A 214 4.04 11.96 -17.96
C VAL A 214 5.13 12.51 -17.03
N PRO A 215 5.85 13.58 -17.42
CA PRO A 215 6.88 14.20 -16.59
C PRO A 215 6.28 14.86 -15.34
N ARG A 216 7.01 14.82 -14.22
CA ARG A 216 6.57 15.41 -12.95
C ARG A 216 6.65 16.94 -12.99
N PRO A 217 5.91 17.65 -12.12
CA PRO A 217 5.97 19.11 -12.06
C PRO A 217 7.40 19.66 -11.90
N ALA A 218 8.21 19.01 -11.06
CA ALA A 218 9.60 19.41 -10.80
C ALA A 218 10.55 19.19 -12.00
N ASP A 219 10.20 18.28 -12.93
CA ASP A 219 10.98 18.03 -14.15
C ASP A 219 10.81 19.19 -15.15
N LEU A 220 9.62 19.81 -15.16
CA LEU A 220 9.30 20.93 -16.05
C LEU A 220 9.70 22.28 -15.46
N SER A 221 9.75 22.41 -14.14
CA SER A 221 10.08 23.68 -13.49
C SER A 221 10.74 23.51 -12.12
N PRO A 222 11.99 23.98 -11.94
CA PRO A 222 12.70 23.85 -10.66
C PRO A 222 12.06 24.70 -9.55
N VAL A 223 11.27 25.72 -9.91
CA VAL A 223 10.56 26.55 -8.94
C VAL A 223 9.33 25.84 -8.36
N ILE A 224 9.05 24.57 -8.68
CA ILE A 224 8.03 23.81 -7.96
C ILE A 224 8.51 23.41 -6.56
N ASN A 225 9.82 23.19 -6.38
CA ASN A 225 10.46 22.85 -5.08
C ASN A 225 9.63 21.83 -4.26
N PRO A 226 9.46 20.58 -4.73
CA PRO A 226 8.69 19.58 -4.00
C PRO A 226 9.29 19.35 -2.60
N ILE A 227 8.42 19.08 -1.62
CA ILE A 227 8.80 18.92 -0.20
C ILE A 227 8.97 17.47 0.23
N ILE A 228 8.70 16.54 -0.68
CA ILE A 228 8.97 15.12 -0.55
C ILE A 228 9.74 14.67 -1.77
N GLN A 229 10.43 13.52 -1.67
CA GLN A 229 11.17 12.99 -2.80
C GLN A 229 10.23 12.70 -3.98
N THR A 230 10.54 13.27 -5.15
CA THR A 230 9.80 13.00 -6.38
C THR A 230 9.97 11.53 -6.73
N PRO A 231 8.88 10.75 -6.88
CA PRO A 231 8.98 9.33 -7.20
C PRO A 231 9.57 9.08 -8.60
N ALA A 232 10.34 8.00 -8.76
CA ALA A 232 11.01 7.62 -10.01
C ALA A 232 10.08 6.94 -11.03
N HIS A 233 8.89 7.48 -11.22
CA HIS A 233 7.88 7.00 -12.17
C HIS A 233 6.92 8.13 -12.60
N SER A 234 6.19 7.90 -13.69
CA SER A 234 5.23 8.84 -14.30
C SER A 234 4.30 9.54 -13.30
N ALA A 235 3.96 10.79 -13.60
CA ALA A 235 3.01 11.61 -12.86
C ALA A 235 1.57 11.12 -12.98
N THR A 236 1.12 10.67 -14.15
CA THR A 236 -0.30 10.37 -14.39
C THR A 236 -0.54 8.86 -14.59
N PRO A 237 -1.62 8.30 -14.02
CA PRO A 237 -2.52 8.89 -13.01
C PRO A 237 -1.82 9.05 -11.64
N SER A 238 -2.40 9.80 -10.70
CA SER A 238 -1.88 9.84 -9.32
C SER A 238 -2.17 8.54 -8.58
N GLY A 239 -1.13 7.91 -7.99
CA GLY A 239 -1.26 6.64 -7.28
C GLY A 239 -2.06 6.78 -6.00
N HIS A 240 -1.62 7.66 -5.09
CA HIS A 240 -2.36 8.03 -3.89
C HIS A 240 -3.82 8.40 -4.15
N ALA A 241 -4.13 9.10 -5.26
CA ALA A 241 -5.51 9.37 -5.62
C ALA A 241 -6.26 8.07 -5.97
N THR A 242 -5.71 7.25 -6.88
CA THR A 242 -6.31 5.98 -7.29
C THR A 242 -6.54 5.04 -6.10
N GLU A 243 -5.51 4.86 -5.27
CA GLU A 243 -5.50 3.97 -4.12
C GLU A 243 -6.48 4.44 -3.05
N SER A 244 -6.44 5.72 -2.64
CA SER A 244 -7.33 6.23 -1.59
C SER A 244 -8.80 6.26 -2.03
N PHE A 245 -9.11 6.65 -3.27
CA PHE A 245 -10.48 6.57 -3.78
C PHE A 245 -10.96 5.12 -3.94
N GLY A 246 -10.09 4.21 -4.39
CA GLY A 246 -10.43 2.81 -4.55
C GLY A 246 -10.67 2.12 -3.19
N LEU A 247 -9.84 2.40 -2.20
CA LEU A 247 -10.04 1.94 -0.81
C LEU A 247 -11.31 2.52 -0.19
N ALA A 248 -11.57 3.82 -0.38
CA ALA A 248 -12.82 4.46 0.04
C ALA A 248 -14.04 3.73 -0.55
N MET A 249 -14.06 3.49 -1.87
CA MET A 249 -15.18 2.80 -2.53
C MET A 249 -15.30 1.30 -2.17
N ALA A 250 -14.17 0.65 -1.84
CA ALA A 250 -14.19 -0.69 -1.28
C ALA A 250 -14.82 -0.69 0.12
N MET A 251 -14.47 0.26 0.98
CA MET A 251 -15.10 0.43 2.31
C MET A 251 -16.58 0.80 2.20
N GLU A 252 -16.96 1.65 1.23
CA GLU A 252 -18.38 1.93 0.90
C GLU A 252 -19.15 0.63 0.64
N SER A 253 -18.55 -0.29 -0.10
CA SER A 253 -19.18 -1.57 -0.45
C SER A 253 -19.12 -2.57 0.72
N LEU A 254 -17.99 -2.70 1.41
CA LEU A 254 -17.78 -3.70 2.47
C LEU A 254 -18.48 -3.33 3.79
N ILE A 255 -18.49 -2.06 4.16
CA ILE A 255 -18.90 -1.60 5.49
C ILE A 255 -20.24 -0.87 5.41
N PHE A 256 -20.36 0.11 4.51
CA PHE A 256 -21.48 1.06 4.54
C PHE A 256 -22.65 0.68 3.64
N GLY A 257 -22.47 -0.28 2.73
CA GLY A 257 -23.49 -0.69 1.76
C GLY A 257 -23.99 0.43 0.85
N GLY A 258 -23.16 1.46 0.61
CA GLY A 258 -23.55 2.66 -0.13
C GLY A 258 -22.47 3.75 -0.10
N PRO A 259 -22.71 4.87 -0.81
CA PRO A 259 -21.76 5.97 -0.89
C PRO A 259 -21.51 6.58 0.49
N ASN A 260 -20.28 7.02 0.74
CA ASN A 260 -19.89 7.67 1.98
C ASN A 260 -19.09 8.95 1.67
N GLN A 261 -19.67 10.12 1.96
CA GLN A 261 -19.04 11.40 1.62
C GLN A 261 -17.76 11.66 2.42
N GLU A 262 -17.69 11.20 3.68
CA GLU A 262 -16.52 11.34 4.54
C GLU A 262 -15.31 10.60 3.95
N LEU A 263 -15.48 9.34 3.56
CA LEU A 263 -14.44 8.55 2.89
C LEU A 263 -13.95 9.22 1.60
N ARG A 264 -14.88 9.70 0.76
CA ARG A 264 -14.54 10.40 -0.48
C ARG A 264 -13.83 11.73 -0.23
N ALA A 265 -14.20 12.46 0.83
CA ALA A 265 -13.54 13.70 1.22
C ALA A 265 -12.13 13.45 1.74
N ILE A 266 -11.92 12.38 2.51
CA ILE A 266 -10.59 11.95 2.95
C ILE A 266 -9.71 11.57 1.75
N ALA A 267 -10.24 10.78 0.81
CA ALA A 267 -9.53 10.41 -0.42
C ALA A 267 -9.16 11.64 -1.28
N ALA A 268 -10.10 12.58 -1.46
CA ALA A 268 -9.83 13.85 -2.14
C ALA A 268 -8.71 14.63 -1.44
N ARG A 269 -8.72 14.69 -0.11
CA ARG A 269 -7.69 15.36 0.68
C ARG A 269 -6.31 14.72 0.50
N ILE A 270 -6.24 13.38 0.45
CA ILE A 270 -5.00 12.65 0.18
C ILE A 270 -4.46 12.99 -1.23
N ALA A 271 -5.33 13.05 -2.24
CA ALA A 271 -4.98 13.44 -3.60
C ALA A 271 -4.47 14.88 -3.67
N ASP A 272 -5.18 15.84 -3.07
CA ASP A 272 -4.80 17.26 -3.03
C ASP A 272 -3.44 17.46 -2.35
N ASN A 273 -3.18 16.71 -1.27
CA ASN A 273 -1.92 16.75 -0.55
C ASN A 273 -0.72 16.37 -1.45
N ARG A 274 -0.91 15.60 -2.53
CA ARG A 274 0.14 15.33 -3.51
C ARG A 274 0.44 16.51 -4.44
N VAL A 275 -0.56 17.31 -4.77
CA VAL A 275 -0.40 18.58 -5.50
C VAL A 275 0.33 19.58 -4.62
N ILE A 276 -0.10 19.72 -3.37
CA ILE A 276 0.53 20.61 -2.38
C ILE A 276 1.99 20.22 -2.12
N ALA A 277 2.28 18.92 -2.08
CA ALA A 277 3.64 18.41 -1.94
C ALA A 277 4.53 18.73 -3.16
N GLY A 278 3.95 19.09 -4.30
CA GLY A 278 4.65 19.46 -5.53
C GLY A 278 4.97 18.29 -6.46
N VAL A 279 4.37 17.11 -6.24
CA VAL A 279 4.73 15.89 -6.98
C VAL A 279 3.70 15.48 -8.04
N HIS A 280 2.49 16.02 -8.01
CA HIS A 280 1.42 15.71 -8.97
C HIS A 280 0.74 17.00 -9.46
N TYR A 281 0.20 16.96 -10.67
CA TYR A 281 -0.73 17.97 -11.16
C TYR A 281 -2.15 17.67 -10.67
N PRO A 282 -3.04 18.68 -10.57
CA PRO A 282 -4.44 18.44 -10.21
C PRO A 282 -5.15 17.42 -11.12
N ALA A 283 -4.88 17.44 -12.43
CA ALA A 283 -5.47 16.47 -13.36
C ALA A 283 -4.98 15.03 -13.12
N ASP A 284 -3.80 14.81 -12.54
CA ASP A 284 -3.34 13.47 -12.18
C ASP A 284 -4.28 12.83 -11.13
N GLY A 285 -4.77 13.64 -10.20
CA GLY A 285 -5.73 13.22 -9.18
C GLY A 285 -7.09 12.89 -9.78
N VAL A 286 -7.53 13.65 -10.79
CA VAL A 286 -8.77 13.39 -11.53
C VAL A 286 -8.69 12.05 -12.27
N GLU A 287 -7.61 11.80 -13.01
CA GLU A 287 -7.42 10.52 -13.71
C GLU A 287 -7.24 9.35 -12.74
N GLY A 288 -6.62 9.56 -11.57
CA GLY A 288 -6.55 8.54 -10.53
C GLY A 288 -7.91 8.18 -9.94
N ARG A 289 -8.72 9.19 -9.61
CA ARG A 289 -10.11 8.97 -9.17
C ARG A 289 -10.93 8.25 -10.23
N LYS A 290 -10.79 8.66 -11.50
CA LYS A 290 -11.49 8.06 -12.64
C LYS A 290 -11.17 6.56 -12.80
N LEU A 291 -9.91 6.18 -12.63
CA LEU A 291 -9.51 4.77 -12.60
C LEU A 291 -10.16 4.03 -11.42
N ALA A 292 -10.14 4.61 -10.22
CA ALA A 292 -10.78 4.03 -9.06
C ALA A 292 -12.30 3.83 -9.23
N GLU A 293 -13.00 4.81 -9.80
CA GLU A 293 -14.45 4.74 -10.08
C GLU A 293 -14.79 3.65 -11.10
N ALA A 294 -13.91 3.37 -12.05
CA ALA A 294 -14.09 2.27 -13.00
C ALA A 294 -13.86 0.89 -12.37
N LEU A 295 -12.91 0.78 -11.44
CA LEU A 295 -12.56 -0.48 -10.77
C LEU A 295 -13.53 -0.85 -9.64
N ALA A 296 -14.07 0.14 -8.93
CA ALA A 296 -14.94 -0.09 -7.78
C ALA A 296 -16.14 -1.03 -8.04
N PRO A 297 -16.97 -0.83 -9.09
CA PRO A 297 -18.07 -1.76 -9.37
C PRO A 297 -17.59 -3.16 -9.77
N ILE A 298 -16.43 -3.26 -10.43
CA ILE A 298 -15.84 -4.55 -10.83
C ILE A 298 -15.41 -5.33 -9.59
N PHE A 299 -14.68 -4.70 -8.67
CA PHE A 299 -14.22 -5.35 -7.45
C PHE A 299 -15.37 -5.72 -6.52
N ALA A 300 -16.38 -4.84 -6.38
CA ALA A 300 -17.58 -5.15 -5.61
C ALA A 300 -18.31 -6.38 -6.19
N ALA A 301 -18.49 -6.45 -7.51
CA ALA A 301 -19.09 -7.62 -8.17
C ALA A 301 -18.29 -8.91 -7.94
N ARG A 302 -16.96 -8.85 -8.03
CA ARG A 302 -16.06 -10.00 -7.75
C ARG A 302 -16.09 -10.44 -6.29
N MET A 303 -16.28 -9.51 -5.37
CA MET A 303 -16.52 -9.79 -3.96
C MET A 303 -17.94 -10.28 -3.67
N GLY A 304 -18.84 -10.25 -4.67
CA GLY A 304 -20.25 -10.60 -4.54
C GLY A 304 -21.04 -9.62 -3.67
N LEU A 305 -20.65 -8.34 -3.70
CA LEU A 305 -21.25 -7.25 -2.93
C LEU A 305 -22.05 -6.32 -3.85
N SER A 306 -23.02 -5.62 -3.25
CA SER A 306 -23.68 -4.52 -3.93
C SER A 306 -22.79 -3.28 -3.94
N HIS A 307 -22.68 -2.61 -5.09
CA HIS A 307 -21.97 -1.34 -5.24
C HIS A 307 -22.95 -0.20 -5.49
N PRO A 308 -22.74 0.99 -4.89
CA PRO A 308 -23.50 2.18 -5.27
C PRO A 308 -23.40 2.51 -6.76
N ALA A 309 -24.47 3.06 -7.35
CA ALA A 309 -24.44 3.53 -8.72
C ALA A 309 -23.39 4.65 -8.89
N SER A 310 -22.71 4.66 -10.04
CA SER A 310 -21.76 5.73 -10.38
C SER A 310 -22.44 7.10 -10.34
N GLY A 311 -21.79 8.08 -9.71
CA GLY A 311 -22.34 9.43 -9.52
C GLY A 311 -23.36 9.58 -8.38
N SER A 312 -23.68 8.52 -7.64
CA SER A 312 -24.50 8.65 -6.43
C SER A 312 -23.77 9.45 -5.35
N VAL A 313 -24.49 10.41 -4.77
CA VAL A 313 -24.01 11.28 -3.69
C VAL A 313 -24.71 10.84 -2.40
N GLY A 314 -23.92 10.42 -1.41
CA GLY A 314 -24.42 10.17 -0.06
C GLY A 314 -24.87 11.47 0.60
N SER A 315 -25.79 11.39 1.54
CA SER A 315 -26.12 12.51 2.43
C SER A 315 -25.20 12.47 3.65
N LEU A 316 -24.72 13.63 4.13
CA LEU A 316 -24.00 13.74 5.40
C LEU A 316 -24.76 13.11 6.59
N ALA A 317 -26.09 13.07 6.53
CA ALA A 317 -26.92 12.42 7.53
C ALA A 317 -26.90 10.88 7.41
N ASP A 318 -26.64 10.34 6.22
CA ASP A 318 -26.51 8.91 5.95
C ASP A 318 -25.09 8.37 6.17
N ASP A 319 -24.07 9.22 6.11
CA ASP A 319 -22.65 8.85 6.25
C ASP A 319 -22.27 8.37 7.67
N ARG A 320 -23.01 8.82 8.69
CA ARG A 320 -22.82 8.39 10.09
C ARG A 320 -23.59 7.13 10.46
N ARG A 321 -24.22 6.45 9.49
CA ARG A 321 -24.93 5.20 9.79
C ARG A 321 -23.95 4.10 10.18
N LEU A 322 -24.37 3.29 11.14
CA LEU A 322 -23.79 1.97 11.42
C LEU A 322 -23.69 1.16 10.11
N ALA A 323 -22.73 0.24 10.08
CA ALA A 323 -22.49 -0.64 8.94
C ALA A 323 -23.83 -1.19 8.40
N ARG A 324 -24.12 -0.98 7.11
CA ARG A 324 -25.39 -1.46 6.52
C ARG A 324 -25.22 -2.91 6.10
N THR A 325 -26.22 -3.73 6.38
CA THR A 325 -26.22 -5.16 6.06
C THR A 325 -26.01 -5.39 4.57
N GLN A 326 -24.84 -5.94 4.21
CA GLN A 326 -24.60 -6.58 2.94
C GLN A 326 -25.14 -8.01 2.98
N THR A 327 -25.67 -8.48 1.86
CA THR A 327 -25.97 -9.91 1.73
C THR A 327 -24.65 -10.64 1.50
N PRO A 328 -24.26 -11.62 2.34
CA PRO A 328 -23.00 -12.32 2.14
C PRO A 328 -22.99 -13.08 0.81
N PRO A 329 -21.84 -13.15 0.13
CA PRO A 329 -21.77 -13.82 -1.16
C PRO A 329 -21.96 -15.33 -1.05
N THR A 330 -22.69 -15.91 -2.00
CA THR A 330 -22.99 -17.35 -2.08
C THR A 330 -21.88 -18.19 -2.72
N GLY A 331 -20.92 -17.55 -3.40
CA GLY A 331 -19.82 -18.24 -4.06
C GLY A 331 -18.86 -18.94 -3.09
N THR A 332 -18.27 -20.06 -3.49
CA THR A 332 -17.38 -20.88 -2.64
C THR A 332 -15.89 -20.59 -2.85
N GLY A 333 -15.56 -19.64 -3.72
CA GLY A 333 -14.17 -19.25 -4.03
C GLY A 333 -13.42 -18.64 -2.83
N PRO A 334 -12.08 -18.50 -2.93
CA PRO A 334 -11.27 -17.92 -1.88
C PRO A 334 -11.67 -16.49 -1.55
N LEU A 335 -11.91 -15.65 -2.56
CA LEU A 335 -12.34 -14.26 -2.38
C LEU A 335 -13.68 -14.16 -1.63
N HIS A 336 -14.71 -14.87 -2.09
CA HIS A 336 -16.03 -14.89 -1.42
C HIS A 336 -15.95 -15.40 0.02
N THR A 337 -15.09 -16.38 0.29
CA THR A 337 -14.87 -16.87 1.66
C THR A 337 -14.23 -15.80 2.54
N ALA A 338 -13.21 -15.09 2.05
CA ALA A 338 -12.61 -13.98 2.77
C ALA A 338 -13.61 -12.83 3.01
N VAL A 339 -14.47 -12.52 2.04
CA VAL A 339 -15.54 -11.52 2.18
C VAL A 339 -16.51 -11.90 3.29
N ARG A 340 -16.98 -13.16 3.36
CA ARG A 340 -17.86 -13.61 4.46
C ARG A 340 -17.20 -13.45 5.82
N LEU A 341 -15.91 -13.77 5.94
CA LEU A 341 -15.17 -13.62 7.19
C LEU A 341 -15.04 -12.14 7.59
N ALA A 342 -14.76 -11.25 6.64
CA ALA A 342 -14.72 -9.82 6.89
C ALA A 342 -16.09 -9.23 7.28
N LEU A 343 -17.17 -9.65 6.61
CA LEU A 343 -18.54 -9.24 6.98
C LEU A 343 -18.91 -9.71 8.39
N ALA A 344 -18.46 -10.91 8.79
CA ALA A 344 -18.67 -11.40 10.15
C ALA A 344 -17.95 -10.55 11.22
N GLU A 345 -16.76 -10.02 10.92
CA GLU A 345 -16.01 -9.14 11.84
C GLU A 345 -16.75 -7.83 12.13
N ILE A 346 -17.54 -7.33 11.19
CA ILE A 346 -18.35 -6.11 11.34
C ILE A 346 -19.82 -6.38 11.68
N GLY A 347 -20.15 -7.59 12.13
CA GLY A 347 -21.49 -7.95 12.59
C GLY A 347 -22.54 -8.12 11.49
N GLN A 348 -22.11 -8.37 10.24
CA GLN A 348 -23.00 -8.56 9.07
C GLN A 348 -23.05 -10.02 8.59
N ALA A 349 -22.72 -11.00 9.43
CA ALA A 349 -22.89 -12.40 9.06
C ALA A 349 -24.38 -12.72 8.82
N ALA A 350 -24.68 -13.45 7.74
CA ALA A 350 -25.97 -14.13 7.63
C ALA A 350 -26.04 -15.12 8.79
N ASP A 351 -27.08 -15.02 9.61
CA ASP A 351 -27.32 -15.96 10.70
C ASP A 351 -27.11 -17.41 10.22
N ALA A 352 -26.39 -18.17 11.05
CA ALA A 352 -25.94 -19.55 10.80
C ALA A 352 -27.09 -20.53 10.54
#